data_AF-A0A1H6X2P5-F1
#
_entry.id   AF-A0A1H6X2P5-F1
#
_cell.length_a   1.000
_cell.length_b   1.000
_cell.length_c   1.000
_cell.angle_alpha   90.00
_cell.angle_beta   90.00
_cell.angle_gamma   90.00
#
_symmetry.space_group_name_H-M   'P 1'
#
loop_
_entity.id
_entity.type
_entity.pdbx_description
1 polymer ?
#
loop_
_entity_poly.entity_id
_entity_poly.type
_entity_poly.pdbx_seq_one_letter_code
_entity_poly.pdbx_strand_id
1 'polypeptide(L)'
;LDPETVRRKAQNFKVFVVRTVELELRGRRYRMLIDGHHNLSAARLVGAEPTWRGPAPKFERLMRRMPPAEFARFMINSLTDSDWYFVETGEVVPELLSRA
;
A
#
# COMPACT_ATOMS: atom_id res chain seq x y z
N LEU A 1 4.28 -9.33 -7.59
CA LEU A 1 5.28 -8.29 -7.94
C LEU A 1 6.13 -8.80 -9.09
N ASP A 2 6.44 -7.96 -10.08
CA ASP A 2 7.30 -8.32 -11.20
C ASP A 2 8.80 -8.14 -10.84
N PRO A 3 9.60 -9.23 -10.79
CA PRO A 3 11.02 -9.15 -10.44
C PRO A 3 11.89 -8.34 -11.40
N GLU A 4 11.53 -8.28 -12.69
CA GLU A 4 12.29 -7.49 -13.68
C GLU A 4 12.13 -5.99 -13.41
N THR A 5 10.89 -5.54 -13.19
CA THR A 5 10.61 -4.15 -12.80
C THR A 5 11.33 -3.76 -11.51
N VAL A 6 11.39 -4.64 -10.50
CA VAL A 6 12.13 -4.38 -9.25
C VAL A 6 13.62 -4.19 -9.53
N ARG A 7 14.25 -5.12 -10.25
CA ARG A 7 15.69 -5.05 -10.59
C ARG A 7 16.03 -3.80 -11.39
N ARG A 8 15.23 -3.47 -12.41
CA ARG A 8 15.41 -2.25 -13.22
C ARG A 8 15.33 -1.00 -12.36
N LYS A 9 14.38 -0.92 -11.41
CA LYS A 9 14.27 0.23 -10.50
C LYS A 9 15.45 0.31 -9.54
N ALA A 10 15.86 -0.80 -8.95
CA ALA A 10 17.01 -0.86 -8.05
C ALA A 10 18.30 -0.35 -8.71
N GLN A 11 18.51 -0.65 -9.99
CA GLN A 11 19.68 -0.21 -10.76
C GLN A 11 19.63 1.27 -11.14
N ASN A 12 18.46 1.80 -11.49
CA ASN A 12 18.35 3.08 -12.18
C ASN A 12 17.81 4.23 -11.32
N PHE A 13 17.07 3.93 -10.25
CA PHE A 13 16.38 4.96 -9.47
C PHE A 13 17.28 5.48 -8.35
N LYS A 14 17.34 6.81 -8.22
CA LYS A 14 18.03 7.48 -7.10
C LYS A 14 17.14 7.69 -5.88
N VAL A 15 15.81 7.66 -6.08
CA VAL A 15 14.81 7.90 -5.04
C VAL A 15 13.67 6.90 -5.21
N PHE A 16 13.29 6.25 -4.11
CA PHE A 16 12.19 5.29 -4.06
C PHE A 16 11.00 5.89 -3.32
N VAL A 17 10.08 6.52 -4.04
CA VAL A 17 8.88 7.08 -3.42
C VAL A 17 7.87 5.96 -3.13
N VAL A 18 7.41 5.90 -1.89
CA VAL A 18 6.35 4.98 -1.43
C VAL A 18 5.27 5.81 -0.77
N ARG A 19 4.01 5.59 -1.17
CA ARG A 19 2.87 6.34 -0.62
C ARG A 19 2.09 5.49 0.36
N THR A 20 1.87 6.06 1.53
CA THR A 20 1.10 5.44 2.60
C THR A 20 -0.07 6.31 3.01
N VAL A 21 -1.08 5.68 3.60
CA VAL A 21 -2.20 6.35 4.27
C VAL A 21 -2.51 5.64 5.58
N GLU A 22 -2.89 6.38 6.61
CA GLU A 22 -3.40 5.80 7.85
C GLU A 22 -4.92 5.70 7.80
N LEU A 23 -5.45 4.49 8.03
CA LEU A 23 -6.88 4.21 7.99
C LEU A 23 -7.28 3.29 9.12
N GLU A 24 -8.48 3.49 9.65
CA GLU A 24 -9.10 2.54 10.54
C GLU A 24 -9.96 1.56 9.73
N LEU A 25 -9.62 0.27 9.79
CA LEU A 25 -10.34 -0.81 9.14
C LEU A 25 -10.79 -1.81 10.21
N ARG A 26 -12.10 -2.09 10.29
CA ARG A 26 -12.69 -3.00 11.29
C ARG A 26 -12.21 -2.73 12.73
N GLY A 27 -12.10 -1.44 13.10
CA GLY A 27 -11.73 -1.00 14.45
C GLY A 27 -10.23 -1.04 14.77
N ARG A 28 -9.36 -1.32 13.79
CA ARG A 28 -7.90 -1.28 13.93
C ARG A 28 -7.29 -0.26 13.00
N ARG A 29 -6.33 0.52 13.48
CA ARG A 29 -5.56 1.46 12.65
C ARG A 29 -4.44 0.73 11.93
N TYR A 30 -4.36 0.94 10.62
CA TYR A 30 -3.29 0.44 9.76
C TYR A 30 -2.62 1.61 9.05
N ARG A 31 -1.30 1.51 8.88
CA ARG A 31 -0.56 2.31 7.90
C ARG A 31 -0.46 1.49 6.62
N MET A 32 -1.27 1.85 5.63
CA MET A 32 -1.42 1.09 4.40
C MET A 32 -0.50 1.63 3.32
N LEU A 33 0.15 0.74 2.58
CA LEU A 33 0.87 1.06 1.36
C LEU A 33 -0.13 1.10 0.20
N ILE A 34 -0.34 2.27 -0.38
CA ILE A 34 -1.33 2.49 -1.45
C ILE A 34 -0.67 2.66 -2.83
N ASP A 35 0.61 2.99 -2.88
CA ASP A 35 1.39 3.04 -4.11
C ASP A 35 2.89 2.87 -3.82
N GLY A 36 3.62 2.26 -4.75
CA GLY A 36 5.07 2.11 -4.67
C GLY A 36 5.59 0.73 -4.22
N HIS A 37 4.82 -0.35 -4.31
CA HIS A 37 5.29 -1.70 -3.92
C HIS A 37 6.60 -2.13 -4.62
N HIS A 38 6.74 -1.87 -5.93
CA HIS A 38 8.01 -2.13 -6.62
C HIS A 38 9.15 -1.22 -6.15
N ASN A 39 8.85 0.04 -5.81
CA ASN A 39 9.84 0.97 -5.27
C ASN A 39 10.32 0.53 -3.89
N LEU A 40 9.41 0.10 -3.02
CA LEU A 40 9.77 -0.44 -1.70
C LEU A 40 10.63 -1.69 -1.82
N SER A 41 10.26 -2.61 -2.71
CA SER A 41 11.04 -3.82 -2.98
C SER A 41 12.42 -3.49 -3.55
N ALA A 42 12.51 -2.51 -4.45
CA ALA A 42 13.77 -2.07 -5.03
C ALA A 42 14.67 -1.37 -3.99
N ALA A 43 14.09 -0.52 -3.12
CA ALA A 43 14.81 0.14 -2.03
C ALA A 43 15.42 -0.90 -1.06
N ARG A 44 14.62 -1.90 -0.65
CA ARG A 44 15.09 -3.02 0.17
C ARG A 44 16.23 -3.80 -0.49
N LEU A 45 16.12 -4.06 -1.80
CA LEU A 45 17.13 -4.81 -2.55
C LEU A 45 18.51 -4.13 -2.54
N VAL A 46 18.56 -2.79 -2.50
CA VAL A 46 19.82 -2.01 -2.47
C VAL A 46 20.16 -1.48 -1.08
N GLY A 47 19.41 -1.87 -0.04
CA GLY A 47 19.61 -1.39 1.33
C GLY A 47 19.36 0.12 1.52
N ALA A 48 18.52 0.73 0.68
CA ALA A 48 18.18 2.15 0.76
C ALA A 48 16.85 2.39 1.51
N GLU A 49 16.76 3.49 2.22
CA GLU A 49 15.51 3.94 2.83
C GLU A 49 14.60 4.61 1.77
N PRO A 50 13.34 4.19 1.61
CA PRO A 50 12.42 4.85 0.71
C PRO A 50 11.98 6.23 1.23
N THR A 51 11.57 7.08 0.31
CA THR A 51 10.89 8.33 0.65
C THR A 51 9.41 8.07 0.87
N TRP A 52 8.99 8.05 2.13
CA TRP A 52 7.60 7.94 2.52
C TRP A 52 6.83 9.23 2.24
N ARG A 53 5.69 9.11 1.56
CA ARG A 53 4.78 10.23 1.30
C ARG A 53 3.36 9.86 1.67
N GLY A 54 2.54 10.89 1.91
CA GLY A 54 1.09 10.72 2.03
C GLY A 54 0.43 10.27 0.72
N PRO A 55 -0.89 10.08 0.74
CA PRO A 55 -1.67 9.77 -0.44
C PRO A 55 -1.47 10.77 -1.58
N ALA A 56 -1.66 10.31 -2.82
CA ALA A 56 -1.69 11.21 -3.96
C ALA A 56 -2.97 12.08 -3.91
N PRO A 57 -2.97 13.30 -4.47
CA PRO A 57 -4.14 14.19 -4.41
C PRO A 57 -5.44 13.57 -4.91
N LYS A 58 -5.38 12.66 -5.89
CA LYS A 58 -6.56 11.92 -6.37
C LYS A 58 -7.16 11.02 -5.29
N PHE A 59 -6.32 10.32 -4.52
CA PHE A 59 -6.74 9.45 -3.44
C PHE A 59 -7.29 10.27 -2.26
N GLU A 60 -6.63 11.37 -1.91
CA GLU A 60 -7.16 12.30 -0.89
C GLU A 60 -8.54 12.87 -1.24
N ARG A 61 -8.77 13.19 -2.52
CA ARG A 61 -10.09 13.62 -2.98
C ARG A 61 -11.13 12.52 -2.86
N LEU A 62 -10.76 11.26 -3.13
CA LEU A 62 -11.65 10.11 -2.96
C LEU A 62 -12.04 9.95 -1.48
N MET A 63 -11.05 9.98 -0.58
CA MET A 63 -11.27 9.91 0.87
C MET A 63 -12.22 11.00 1.36
N ARG A 64 -12.07 12.24 0.87
CA ARG A 64 -12.91 13.37 1.27
C ARG A 64 -14.36 13.30 0.78
N ARG A 65 -14.64 12.47 -0.22
CA ARG A 65 -15.99 12.34 -0.80
C ARG A 65 -16.85 11.26 -0.14
N MET A 66 -16.29 10.47 0.76
CA MET A 66 -16.98 9.38 1.44
C MET A 66 -16.86 9.52 2.97
N PRO A 67 -17.91 9.18 3.73
CA PRO A 67 -17.76 8.97 5.16
C PRO A 67 -16.68 7.92 5.48
N PRO A 68 -15.93 8.05 6.60
CA PRO A 68 -14.84 7.12 6.92
C PRO A 68 -15.23 5.64 6.91
N ALA A 69 -16.43 5.30 7.43
CA ALA A 69 -16.92 3.94 7.45
C ALA A 69 -17.21 3.37 6.04
N GLU A 70 -17.73 4.22 5.15
CA GLU A 70 -17.98 3.84 3.76
C GLU A 70 -16.66 3.64 3.02
N PHE A 71 -15.69 4.54 3.24
CA PHE A 71 -14.36 4.45 2.66
C PHE A 71 -13.61 3.19 3.14
N ALA A 72 -13.69 2.88 4.43
CA ALA A 72 -13.11 1.65 4.98
C ALA A 72 -13.70 0.39 4.32
N ARG A 73 -15.03 0.36 4.13
CA ARG A 73 -15.71 -0.73 3.42
C ARG A 73 -15.28 -0.80 1.95
N PHE A 74 -15.18 0.34 1.27
CA PHE A 74 -14.66 0.43 -0.09
C PHE A 74 -13.25 -0.17 -0.18
N MET A 75 -12.34 0.19 0.73
CA MET A 75 -10.97 -0.32 0.74
C MET A 75 -10.90 -1.83 0.99
N ILE A 76 -11.70 -2.36 1.91
CA ILE A 76 -11.73 -3.81 2.21
C ILE A 76 -12.26 -4.61 1.01
N ASN A 77 -13.24 -4.09 0.29
CA ASN A 77 -13.92 -4.83 -0.77
C ASN A 77 -13.29 -4.64 -2.16
N SER A 78 -12.46 -3.62 -2.36
CA SER A 78 -11.89 -3.28 -3.67
C SER A 78 -10.54 -3.95 -3.91
N LEU A 79 -10.48 -5.26 -3.66
CA LEU A 79 -9.29 -6.08 -3.91
C LEU A 79 -9.27 -6.53 -5.37
N THR A 80 -8.15 -6.34 -6.06
CA THR A 80 -7.98 -6.76 -7.46
C THR A 80 -6.88 -7.78 -7.65
N ASP A 81 -5.76 -7.61 -6.93
CA ASP A 81 -4.53 -8.35 -7.20
C ASP A 81 -4.18 -9.37 -6.10
N SER A 82 -4.57 -9.09 -4.86
CA SER A 82 -4.32 -9.94 -3.69
C SER A 82 -5.20 -9.54 -2.51
N ASP A 83 -5.27 -10.40 -1.50
CA ASP A 83 -5.74 -10.02 -0.16
C ASP A 83 -4.86 -8.93 0.47
N TRP A 84 -5.35 -8.28 1.52
CA TRP A 84 -4.53 -7.42 2.38
C TRP A 84 -3.48 -8.26 3.11
N TYR A 85 -2.22 -7.83 3.11
CA TYR A 85 -1.11 -8.54 3.75
C TYR A 85 -0.13 -7.55 4.42
N PHE A 86 0.64 -8.04 5.39
CA PHE A 86 1.75 -7.29 5.98
C PHE A 86 2.95 -7.32 5.04
N VAL A 87 3.40 -6.14 4.60
CA VAL A 87 4.47 -6.00 3.59
C VAL A 87 5.83 -6.51 4.07
N GLU A 88 6.02 -6.69 5.36
CA GLU A 88 7.25 -7.21 5.96
C GLU A 88 7.31 -8.74 5.94
N THR A 89 6.19 -9.40 6.29
CA THR A 89 6.13 -10.86 6.43
C THR A 89 5.50 -11.56 5.23
N GLY A 90 4.70 -10.84 4.44
CA GLY A 90 3.85 -11.42 3.40
C GLY A 90 2.59 -12.10 3.93
N GLU A 91 2.38 -12.10 5.25
CA GLU A 91 1.22 -12.75 5.87
C GLU A 91 -0.05 -11.96 5.57
N VAL A 92 -1.08 -12.68 5.14
CA VAL A 92 -2.42 -12.14 4.93
C VAL A 92 -3.00 -11.65 6.26
N VAL A 93 -3.69 -10.51 6.23
CA VAL A 93 -4.38 -9.93 7.40
C VAL A 93 -5.76 -10.57 7.52
N PRO A 94 -5.95 -11.58 8.41
CA PRO A 94 -7.14 -12.42 8.38
C PRO A 94 -8.40 -11.63 8.72
N GLU A 95 -8.29 -10.64 9.60
CA GLU A 95 -9.40 -9.78 9.98
C GLU A 95 -9.87 -8.86 8.86
N LEU A 96 -9.14 -8.71 7.74
CA LEU A 96 -9.54 -7.87 6.61
C LEU A 96 -10.00 -8.69 5.40
N LEU A 97 -10.01 -10.01 5.48
CA LEU A 97 -10.55 -10.86 4.42
C LEU A 97 -11.99 -10.46 4.09
N SER A 98 -12.29 -10.38 2.79
CA SER A 98 -13.66 -10.23 2.32
C SER A 98 -14.42 -11.48 2.80
N ARG A 99 -15.46 -11.27 3.60
CA ARG A 99 -16.36 -12.37 3.94
C ARG A 99 -17.28 -12.52 2.75
N ALA A 100 -17.26 -13.70 2.13
CA ALA A 100 -18.22 -14.09 1.11
C ALA A 100 -19.65 -14.04 1.66
#